data_AF-A0A520PEL4-F1
#
_entry.id   AF-A0A520PEL4-F1
#
_cell.length_a   1.000
_cell.length_b   1.000
_cell.length_c   1.000
_cell.angle_alpha   90.00
_cell.angle_beta   90.00
_cell.angle_gamma   90.00
#
_symmetry.space_group_name_H-M   'P 1'
#
loop_
_entity.id
_entity.type
_entity.pdbx_description
1 polymer ?
#
loop_
_entity_poly.entity_id
_entity_poly.type
_entity_poly.pdbx_seq_one_letter_code
_entity_poly.pdbx_strand_id
1 'polypeptide(L)'
;VTVKPGITDKAGNALASASTWNFTTAPATAPTIVSTHPAKNANNVSVPDNITINFSTEIEARTVDANLEVRDGNNLVSGDTHTHGKVVSFKPRGAFSHGANYSVTVKPGITDKAGNALASASTWNFTTAPATASAP
;
A
#
# COMPACT_ATOMS: atom_id res chain seq x y z
N VAL A 1 22.37 4.30 23.59
CA VAL A 1 23.42 5.22 23.09
C VAL A 1 24.44 5.40 24.20
N THR A 2 25.73 5.32 23.89
CA THR A 2 26.80 5.47 24.87
C THR A 2 27.80 6.51 24.38
N VAL A 3 27.98 7.56 25.17
CA VAL A 3 29.04 8.55 24.99
C VAL A 3 30.20 8.15 25.87
N LYS A 4 31.34 7.87 25.23
CA LYS A 4 32.57 7.46 25.92
C LYS A 4 33.18 8.66 26.67
N PRO A 5 33.94 8.42 27.76
CA PRO A 5 34.74 9.46 28.40
C PRO A 5 35.75 10.04 27.40
N GLY A 6 36.20 11.28 27.63
CA GLY A 6 37.19 11.95 26.78
C GLY A 6 36.61 12.88 25.69
N ILE A 7 35.29 13.10 25.67
CA ILE A 7 34.72 14.27 24.98
C ILE A 7 35.13 15.51 25.76
N THR A 8 35.84 16.42 25.12
CA THR A 8 36.40 17.61 25.77
C THR A 8 35.66 18.88 25.35
N ASP A 9 35.36 19.76 26.30
CA ASP A 9 34.82 21.09 25.98
C ASP A 9 35.90 22.04 25.42
N LYS A 10 35.49 23.25 25.02
CA LYS A 10 36.39 24.28 24.47
C LYS A 10 37.48 24.73 25.47
N ALA A 11 37.26 24.55 26.76
CA ALA A 11 38.19 24.89 27.83
C ALA A 11 39.13 23.73 28.21
N GLY A 12 39.00 22.56 27.59
CA GLY A 12 39.86 21.40 27.86
C GLY A 12 39.31 20.43 28.91
N ASN A 13 38.08 20.61 29.40
CA ASN A 13 37.51 19.70 30.40
C ASN A 13 36.97 18.44 29.73
N ALA A 14 37.52 17.28 30.08
CA ALA A 14 37.06 16.00 29.57
C ALA A 14 35.86 15.47 30.36
N LEU A 15 34.89 14.88 29.65
CA LEU A 15 33.81 14.11 30.25
C LEU A 15 34.40 12.97 31.08
N ALA A 16 34.23 13.04 32.40
CA ALA A 16 34.93 12.20 33.37
C ALA A 16 34.49 10.72 33.32
N SER A 17 33.23 10.46 32.98
CA SER A 17 32.65 9.11 32.96
C SER A 17 31.73 8.94 31.76
N ALA A 18 31.62 7.70 31.29
CA ALA A 18 30.75 7.35 30.17
C ALA A 18 29.29 7.65 30.54
N SER A 19 28.57 8.34 29.67
CA SER A 19 27.13 8.55 29.81
C SER A 19 26.40 7.62 28.86
N THR A 20 25.53 6.77 29.41
CA THR A 20 24.67 5.88 28.61
C THR A 20 23.22 6.23 28.84
N TRP A 21 22.46 6.33 27.77
CA TRP A 21 21.00 6.42 27.83
C TRP A 21 20.36 5.42 26.88
N ASN A 22 19.21 4.94 27.30
CA ASN A 22 18.35 4.06 26.52
C ASN A 22 17.10 4.86 26.14
N PHE A 23 16.61 4.61 24.92
CA PHE A 23 15.32 5.09 24.49
C PHE A 23 14.57 3.94 23.84
N THR A 24 13.25 4.00 23.91
CA THR A 24 12.36 3.07 23.22
C THR A 24 11.50 3.89 22.28
N THR A 25 11.39 3.48 21.02
CA THR A 25 10.48 4.12 20.06
C THR A 25 9.08 3.53 20.19
N ALA A 26 8.06 4.27 19.75
CA ALA A 26 6.71 3.73 19.66
C ALA A 26 6.66 2.46 18.78
N PRO A 27 5.73 1.52 19.03
CA PRO A 27 5.56 0.35 18.18
C PRO A 27 5.26 0.75 16.73
N ALA A 28 5.96 0.12 15.80
CA ALA A 28 5.66 0.20 14.37
C ALA A 28 4.23 -0.31 14.12
N THR A 29 3.37 0.53 13.56
CA THR A 29 2.02 0.13 13.15
C THR A 29 2.02 -0.16 11.65
N ALA A 30 1.91 -1.44 11.29
CA ALA A 30 1.85 -1.85 9.90
C ALA A 30 0.61 -1.26 9.19
N PRO A 31 0.70 -0.90 7.90
CA PRO A 31 -0.47 -0.51 7.13
C PRO A 31 -1.48 -1.66 7.05
N THR A 32 -2.77 -1.33 7.03
CA THR A 32 -3.87 -2.27 6.81
C THR A 32 -4.81 -1.71 5.76
N ILE A 33 -5.49 -2.57 5.00
CA ILE A 33 -6.51 -2.15 4.05
C ILE A 33 -7.81 -1.89 4.83
N VAL A 34 -8.29 -0.65 4.77
CA VAL A 34 -9.52 -0.19 5.42
C VAL A 34 -10.73 -0.42 4.53
N SER A 35 -10.61 -0.10 3.24
CA SER A 35 -11.69 -0.28 2.27
C SER A 35 -11.14 -0.37 0.84
N THR A 36 -11.94 -0.96 -0.05
CA THR A 36 -11.63 -1.06 -1.49
C THR A 36 -12.84 -0.66 -2.32
N HIS A 37 -12.57 -0.10 -3.49
CA HIS A 37 -13.55 0.14 -4.54
C HIS A 37 -12.98 -0.39 -5.87
N PRO A 38 -13.64 -1.32 -6.56
CA PRO A 38 -14.83 -2.05 -6.14
C PRO A 38 -14.65 -2.82 -4.82
N ALA A 39 -15.73 -2.94 -4.07
CA ALA A 39 -15.72 -3.64 -2.79
C ALA A 39 -15.42 -5.14 -2.97
N LYS A 40 -14.85 -5.75 -1.95
CA LYS A 40 -14.58 -7.19 -1.93
C LYS A 40 -15.85 -7.99 -2.23
N ASN A 41 -15.76 -8.90 -3.20
CA ASN A 41 -16.82 -9.78 -3.69
C ASN A 41 -18.04 -9.04 -4.26
N ALA A 42 -17.87 -7.78 -4.70
CA ALA A 42 -18.94 -7.06 -5.38
C ALA A 42 -19.27 -7.71 -6.72
N ASN A 43 -20.56 -7.80 -7.05
CA ASN A 43 -21.08 -8.36 -8.31
C ASN A 43 -21.85 -7.30 -9.08
N ASN A 44 -21.97 -7.47 -10.39
CA ASN A 44 -22.66 -6.52 -11.28
C ASN A 44 -22.17 -5.08 -11.10
N VAL A 45 -20.87 -4.90 -10.85
CA VAL A 45 -20.26 -3.59 -10.68
C VAL A 45 -20.23 -2.91 -12.05
N SER A 46 -20.80 -1.71 -12.18
CA SER A 46 -20.61 -0.92 -13.40
C SER A 46 -19.12 -0.81 -13.71
N VAL A 47 -18.72 -1.00 -14.98
CA VAL A 47 -17.32 -1.03 -15.40
C VAL A 47 -16.58 0.18 -14.80
N PRO A 48 -15.69 -0.01 -13.81
CA PRO A 48 -15.11 1.11 -13.09
C PRO A 48 -13.95 1.73 -13.89
N ASP A 49 -13.77 3.04 -13.82
CA ASP A 49 -12.61 3.68 -14.46
C ASP A 49 -11.29 3.37 -13.75
N ASN A 50 -11.35 3.10 -12.44
CA ASN A 50 -10.20 2.82 -11.59
C ASN A 50 -10.57 1.93 -10.40
N ILE A 51 -9.58 1.23 -9.87
CA ILE A 51 -9.64 0.54 -8.58
C ILE A 51 -9.02 1.47 -7.53
N THR A 52 -9.62 1.58 -6.36
CA THR A 52 -9.15 2.39 -5.24
C THR A 52 -9.02 1.53 -3.99
N ILE A 53 -7.93 1.71 -3.26
CA ILE A 53 -7.58 0.99 -2.04
C ILE A 53 -7.24 2.04 -0.98
N ASN A 54 -7.98 2.03 0.12
CA ASN A 54 -7.74 2.93 1.24
C ASN A 54 -7.00 2.19 2.35
N PHE A 55 -5.86 2.73 2.78
CA PHE A 55 -5.04 2.17 3.85
C PHE A 55 -5.23 2.91 5.18
N SER A 56 -4.82 2.29 6.28
CA SER A 56 -4.85 2.91 7.61
C SER A 56 -3.77 3.99 7.81
N THR A 57 -2.67 3.89 7.07
CA THR A 57 -1.52 4.81 7.11
C THR A 57 -1.13 5.28 5.70
N GLU A 58 -0.27 6.29 5.61
CA GLU A 58 0.23 6.79 4.34
C GLU A 58 1.23 5.81 3.72
N ILE A 59 1.04 5.51 2.43
CA ILE A 59 1.78 4.48 1.71
C ILE A 59 2.97 5.08 0.96
N GLU A 60 4.06 4.33 0.93
CA GLU A 60 5.23 4.65 0.13
C GLU A 60 5.01 4.23 -1.33
N ALA A 61 4.72 5.22 -2.18
CA ALA A 61 4.32 5.06 -3.58
C ALA A 61 5.25 4.14 -4.39
N ARG A 62 6.58 4.23 -4.19
CA ARG A 62 7.57 3.39 -4.91
C ARG A 62 7.42 1.89 -4.63
N THR A 63 6.73 1.51 -3.56
CA THR A 63 6.52 0.09 -3.21
C THR A 63 5.27 -0.49 -3.85
N VAL A 64 4.38 0.33 -4.40
CA VAL A 64 3.06 -0.11 -4.87
C VAL A 64 3.15 -0.89 -6.17
N ASP A 65 3.86 -0.38 -7.18
CA ASP A 65 3.87 -0.97 -8.54
C ASP A 65 4.33 -2.44 -8.58
N ALA A 66 5.32 -2.81 -7.76
CA ALA A 66 5.83 -4.18 -7.69
C ALA A 66 4.94 -5.12 -6.86
N ASN A 67 4.01 -4.57 -6.07
CA ASN A 67 3.24 -5.29 -5.06
C ASN A 67 1.72 -5.25 -5.26
N LEU A 68 1.24 -4.54 -6.27
CA LEU A 68 -0.16 -4.54 -6.67
C LEU A 68 -0.33 -5.28 -8.01
N GLU A 69 -1.09 -6.37 -7.99
CA GLU A 69 -1.46 -7.11 -9.20
C GLU A 69 -2.97 -7.09 -9.40
N VAL A 70 -3.40 -6.84 -10.64
CA VAL A 70 -4.80 -6.95 -11.07
C VAL A 70 -4.87 -7.96 -12.21
N ARG A 71 -5.78 -8.94 -12.11
CA ARG A 71 -5.90 -10.04 -13.07
C ARG A 71 -7.34 -10.23 -13.54
N ASP A 72 -7.49 -10.58 -14.81
CA ASP A 72 -8.72 -11.07 -15.43
C ASP A 72 -8.55 -12.57 -15.68
N GLY A 73 -9.04 -13.39 -14.73
CA GLY A 73 -8.66 -14.80 -14.66
C GLY A 73 -7.14 -14.98 -14.57
N ASN A 74 -6.53 -15.54 -15.63
CA ASN A 74 -5.08 -15.76 -15.69
C ASN A 74 -4.31 -14.57 -16.31
N ASN A 75 -5.01 -13.63 -16.93
CA ASN A 75 -4.39 -12.53 -17.67
C ASN A 75 -4.05 -11.37 -16.73
N LEU A 76 -2.83 -10.84 -16.81
CA LEU A 76 -2.46 -9.65 -16.05
C LEU A 76 -3.04 -8.41 -16.73
N VAL A 77 -3.76 -7.59 -15.97
CA VAL A 77 -4.26 -6.30 -16.42
C VAL A 77 -3.15 -5.27 -16.23
N SER A 78 -2.67 -4.70 -17.33
CA SER A 78 -1.70 -3.59 -17.28
C SER A 78 -2.40 -2.29 -16.91
N GLY A 79 -1.78 -1.51 -16.04
CA GLY A 79 -2.30 -0.24 -15.56
C GLY A 79 -1.23 0.60 -14.91
N ASP A 80 -1.58 1.84 -14.61
CA ASP A 80 -0.74 2.79 -13.91
C ASP A 80 -1.26 2.96 -12.48
N THR A 81 -0.36 2.94 -11.50
CA THR A 81 -0.72 3.19 -10.10
C THR A 81 -0.48 4.65 -9.73
N HIS A 82 -1.31 5.17 -8.84
CA HIS A 82 -1.14 6.49 -8.26
C HIS A 82 -1.42 6.42 -6.77
N THR A 83 -0.53 6.98 -5.97
CA THR A 83 -0.63 6.98 -4.51
C THR A 83 -0.75 8.41 -4.01
N HIS A 84 -1.78 8.69 -3.22
CA HIS A 84 -2.02 9.98 -2.60
C HIS A 84 -2.31 9.79 -1.10
N GLY A 85 -1.29 9.97 -0.28
CA GLY A 85 -1.35 9.73 1.17
C GLY A 85 -1.71 8.27 1.46
N LYS A 86 -2.91 8.05 2.00
CA LYS A 86 -3.43 6.72 2.39
C LYS A 86 -4.13 5.98 1.25
N VAL A 87 -4.36 6.65 0.12
CA VAL A 87 -5.16 6.12 -0.97
C VAL A 87 -4.24 5.70 -2.10
N VAL A 88 -4.39 4.45 -2.55
CA VAL A 88 -3.76 3.91 -3.75
C VAL A 88 -4.85 3.69 -4.79
N SER A 89 -4.67 4.23 -5.98
CA SER A 89 -5.53 3.99 -7.13
C SER A 89 -4.77 3.26 -8.22
N PHE A 90 -5.43 2.33 -8.90
CA PHE A 90 -4.94 1.65 -10.09
C PHE A 90 -5.88 1.97 -11.25
N LYS A 91 -5.32 2.56 -12.31
CA LYS A 91 -6.03 2.84 -13.54
C LYS A 91 -5.55 1.85 -14.61
N PRO A 92 -6.40 0.95 -15.12
CA PRO A 92 -5.99 0.07 -16.19
C PRO A 92 -5.72 0.88 -17.47
N ARG A 93 -4.74 0.45 -18.28
CA ARG A 93 -4.41 1.11 -19.56
C ARG A 93 -5.47 0.90 -20.64
N GLY A 94 -6.14 -0.26 -20.58
CA GLY A 94 -7.38 -0.51 -21.31
C GLY A 94 -8.58 -0.46 -20.37
N ALA A 95 -9.79 -0.36 -20.91
CA ALA A 95 -11.00 -0.49 -20.10
C ALA A 95 -11.13 -1.93 -19.55
N PHE A 96 -11.77 -2.09 -18.39
CA PHE A 96 -12.18 -3.41 -17.93
C PHE A 96 -13.27 -3.98 -18.86
N SER A 97 -13.22 -5.28 -19.07
CA SER A 97 -14.23 -6.03 -19.82
C SER A 97 -15.55 -6.08 -19.07
N HIS A 98 -16.65 -6.13 -19.81
CA HIS A 98 -17.98 -6.37 -19.25
C HIS A 98 -18.16 -7.84 -18.86
N GLY A 99 -18.91 -8.11 -17.78
CA GLY A 99 -19.22 -9.45 -17.32
C GLY A 99 -18.01 -10.28 -16.88
N ALA A 100 -16.87 -9.63 -16.59
CA ALA A 100 -15.62 -10.28 -16.25
C ALA A 100 -15.36 -10.24 -14.74
N ASN A 101 -14.67 -11.27 -14.23
CA ASN A 101 -14.28 -11.37 -12.83
C ASN A 101 -12.81 -11.01 -12.66
N TYR A 102 -12.57 -9.88 -11.99
CA TYR A 102 -11.25 -9.36 -11.72
C TYR A 102 -10.77 -9.76 -10.33
N SER A 103 -9.52 -10.21 -10.23
CA SER A 103 -8.83 -10.46 -8.97
C SER A 103 -7.78 -9.38 -8.72
N VAL A 104 -7.81 -8.78 -7.54
CA VAL A 104 -6.82 -7.80 -7.10
C VAL A 104 -6.04 -8.39 -5.94
N THR A 105 -4.72 -8.40 -6.06
CA THR A 105 -3.79 -8.91 -5.06
C THR A 105 -2.84 -7.80 -4.63
N VAL A 106 -2.83 -7.53 -3.33
CA VAL A 106 -1.89 -6.64 -2.66
C VAL A 106 -0.91 -7.50 -1.88
N LYS A 107 0.36 -7.48 -2.27
CA LYS A 107 1.44 -8.26 -1.65
C LYS A 107 1.95 -7.58 -0.37
N PRO A 108 2.58 -8.33 0.56
CA PRO A 108 3.12 -7.77 1.79
C PRO A 108 4.24 -6.74 1.60
N GLY A 109 4.81 -6.61 0.40
CA GLY A 109 5.88 -5.66 0.11
C GLY A 109 5.45 -4.19 0.00
N ILE A 110 4.14 -3.88 0.07
CA ILE A 110 3.70 -2.48 0.22
C ILE A 110 4.07 -1.99 1.62
N THR A 111 4.78 -0.85 1.70
CA THR A 111 5.16 -0.25 2.98
C THR A 111 4.52 1.11 3.20
N ASP A 112 4.40 1.50 4.46
CA ASP A 112 4.11 2.89 4.82
C ASP A 112 5.34 3.80 4.69
N LYS A 113 5.16 5.10 4.94
CA LYS A 113 6.24 6.10 4.96
C LYS A 113 7.28 5.90 6.07
N ALA A 114 6.95 5.15 7.11
CA ALA A 114 7.87 4.77 8.18
C ALA A 114 8.66 3.48 7.88
N GLY A 115 8.38 2.82 6.74
CA GLY A 115 9.03 1.58 6.32
C GLY A 115 8.38 0.31 6.85
N ASN A 116 7.19 0.39 7.46
CA ASN A 116 6.47 -0.79 7.94
C ASN A 116 5.75 -1.46 6.78
N ALA A 117 5.99 -2.74 6.60
CA ALA A 117 5.37 -3.55 5.55
C ALA A 117 3.97 -4.04 5.94
N LEU A 118 3.11 -4.25 4.94
CA LEU A 118 1.83 -4.92 5.11
C LEU A 118 2.06 -6.34 5.67
N ALA A 119 1.36 -6.71 6.74
CA ALA A 119 1.63 -7.94 7.48
C ALA A 119 1.43 -9.23 6.65
N SER A 120 0.42 -9.23 5.77
CA SER A 120 0.05 -10.38 4.93
C SER A 120 -0.46 -9.92 3.59
N ALA A 121 -0.35 -10.77 2.57
CA ALA A 121 -1.00 -10.52 1.29
C ALA A 121 -2.53 -10.41 1.47
N SER A 122 -3.17 -9.52 0.72
CA SER A 122 -4.62 -9.39 0.67
C SER A 122 -5.09 -9.53 -0.76
N THR A 123 -6.02 -10.46 -0.98
CA THR A 123 -6.63 -10.70 -2.29
C THR A 123 -8.15 -10.59 -2.18
N TRP A 124 -8.76 -9.93 -3.17
CA TRP A 124 -10.21 -9.89 -3.33
C TRP A 124 -10.59 -9.92 -4.81
N ASN A 125 -11.84 -10.24 -5.07
CA ASN A 125 -12.39 -10.26 -6.43
C ASN A 125 -13.58 -9.32 -6.56
N PHE A 126 -13.88 -8.89 -7.78
CA PHE A 126 -15.12 -8.21 -8.15
C PHE A 126 -15.54 -8.59 -9.57
N THR A 127 -16.84 -8.60 -9.83
CA THR A 127 -17.40 -8.92 -11.15
C THR A 127 -18.03 -7.69 -11.77
N THR A 128 -17.62 -7.34 -12.99
CA THR A 128 -18.22 -6.25 -13.75
C THR A 128 -19.60 -6.62 -14.30
N ALA A 129 -20.46 -5.64 -14.50
CA ALA A 129 -21.77 -5.82 -15.10
C ALA A 129 -21.64 -6.28 -16.56
N PRO A 130 -22.52 -7.19 -17.04
CA PRO A 130 -22.61 -7.53 -18.46
C PRO A 130 -22.85 -6.29 -19.32
N ALA A 131 -22.48 -6.36 -20.60
CA ALA A 131 -22.86 -5.33 -21.55
C ALA A 131 -24.39 -5.36 -21.68
N THR A 132 -25.05 -4.27 -21.32
CA THR A 132 -26.47 -4.11 -21.65
C THR A 132 -26.56 -3.94 -23.16
N ALA A 133 -27.20 -4.88 -23.85
CA ALA A 133 -27.57 -4.66 -25.24
C ALA A 133 -28.42 -3.38 -25.31
N SER A 134 -28.02 -2.41 -26.15
CA SER A 134 -28.94 -1.34 -26.54
C SER A 134 -30.18 -2.01 -27.12
N ALA A 135 -31.36 -1.71 -26.57
CA ALA A 135 -32.61 -2.12 -27.21
C ALA A 135 -32.68 -1.53 -28.63
N PRO A 136 -33.29 -2.26 -29.60
CA PRO A 136 -33.43 -1.81 -30.99
C PRO A 136 -34.32 -0.58 -31.14
#